data_AF-A0AAV4QH03-F1
#
_entry.id   AF-A0AAV4QH03-F1
#
_cell.length_a   1.000
_cell.length_b   1.000
_cell.length_c   1.000
_cell.angle_alpha   90.00
_cell.angle_beta   90.00
_cell.angle_gamma   90.00
#
_symmetry.space_group_name_H-M   'P 1'
#
loop_
_entity.id
_entity.type
_entity.pdbx_description
1 polymer ?
#
loop_
_entity_poly.entity_id
_entity_poly.type
_entity_poly.pdbx_seq_one_letter_code
_entity_poly.pdbx_strand_id
1 'polypeptide(L)'
;MKKGYLEFDFFLLFVYITLNLQFTMAKHPHHHRVQNKDCHRCPPGFGVERHCSRFHDTECGACAADHYSSHVSAWRPCYPCSRCGGRSLCGPQVHCQ
;
A
#
# COMPACT_ATOMS: atom_id res chain seq x y z
N MET A 1 -60.20 -10.64 4.45
CA MET A 1 -59.06 -11.59 4.35
C MET A 1 -57.80 -10.93 3.76
N LYS A 2 -57.32 -9.77 4.26
CA LYS A 2 -56.10 -9.11 3.74
C LYS A 2 -55.25 -8.39 4.81
N LYS A 3 -55.52 -8.61 6.10
CA LYS A 3 -54.77 -7.95 7.20
C LYS A 3 -53.41 -8.61 7.50
N GLY A 4 -53.21 -9.87 7.12
CA GLY A 4 -51.94 -10.58 7.36
C GLY A 4 -50.86 -10.36 6.28
N TYR A 5 -51.24 -9.89 5.09
CA TYR A 5 -50.31 -9.75 3.96
C TYR A 5 -49.40 -8.52 4.11
N LEU A 6 -49.95 -7.42 4.65
CA LEU A 6 -49.23 -6.16 4.81
C LEU A 6 -48.13 -6.22 5.90
N GLU A 7 -48.37 -6.97 6.97
CA GLU A 7 -47.37 -7.22 8.03
C GLU A 7 -46.25 -8.13 7.52
N PHE A 8 -46.61 -9.20 6.80
CA PHE A 8 -45.63 -10.13 6.20
C PHE A 8 -44.73 -9.43 5.18
N ASP A 9 -45.31 -8.56 4.33
CA ASP A 9 -44.54 -7.73 3.41
C ASP A 9 -43.55 -6.83 4.17
N PHE A 10 -43.95 -6.26 5.31
CA PHE A 10 -43.05 -5.43 6.13
C PHE A 10 -41.87 -6.25 6.71
N PHE A 11 -42.13 -7.47 7.18
CA PHE A 11 -41.08 -8.38 7.64
C PHE A 11 -40.13 -8.79 6.52
N LEU A 12 -40.65 -9.12 5.33
CA LEU A 12 -39.83 -9.48 4.17
C LEU A 12 -39.00 -8.29 3.67
N LEU A 13 -39.58 -7.08 3.69
CA LEU A 13 -38.91 -5.85 3.32
C LEU A 13 -37.82 -5.47 4.34
N PHE A 14 -38.06 -5.69 5.64
CA PHE A 14 -37.07 -5.48 6.70
C PHE A 14 -35.92 -6.50 6.63
N VAL A 15 -36.22 -7.78 6.38
CA VAL A 15 -35.20 -8.82 6.13
C VAL A 15 -34.38 -8.48 4.89
N TYR A 16 -35.01 -8.02 3.82
CA TYR A 16 -34.29 -7.57 2.63
C TYR A 16 -33.38 -6.35 2.91
N ILE A 17 -33.87 -5.34 3.64
CA ILE A 17 -33.07 -4.15 4.01
C ILE A 17 -31.88 -4.55 4.89
N THR A 18 -32.08 -5.42 5.88
CA THR A 18 -31.00 -5.88 6.78
C THR A 18 -29.96 -6.75 6.06
N LEU A 19 -30.38 -7.60 5.11
CA LEU A 19 -29.49 -8.38 4.24
C LEU A 19 -28.66 -7.46 3.31
N ASN A 20 -29.25 -6.40 2.77
CA ASN A 20 -28.52 -5.40 1.96
C ASN A 20 -27.56 -4.55 2.81
N LEU A 21 -27.94 -4.18 4.04
CA LEU A 21 -27.12 -3.40 4.96
C LEU A 21 -25.84 -4.16 5.37
N GLN A 22 -25.95 -5.46 5.63
CA GLN A 22 -24.80 -6.35 5.87
C GLN A 22 -23.85 -6.42 4.66
N PHE A 23 -24.39 -6.44 3.44
CA PHE A 23 -23.61 -6.54 2.20
C PHE A 23 -22.74 -5.30 1.92
N THR A 24 -23.09 -4.12 2.46
CA THR A 24 -22.28 -2.90 2.32
C THR A 24 -20.96 -2.92 3.11
N MET A 25 -20.81 -3.84 4.08
CA MET A 25 -19.70 -3.88 5.04
C MET A 25 -18.71 -5.03 4.79
N ALA A 26 -18.77 -5.67 3.63
CA ALA A 26 -17.65 -6.44 3.08
C ALA A 26 -16.71 -5.55 2.24
N LYS A 27 -16.64 -4.25 2.54
CA LYS A 27 -15.51 -3.43 2.08
C LYS A 27 -14.28 -3.93 2.83
N HIS A 28 -13.55 -4.84 2.18
CA HIS A 28 -12.13 -5.00 2.41
C HIS A 28 -11.58 -3.60 2.68
N PRO A 29 -10.93 -3.35 3.82
CA PRO A 29 -10.24 -2.09 4.02
C PRO A 29 -9.22 -2.03 2.90
N HIS A 30 -9.56 -1.30 1.83
CA HIS A 30 -8.59 -0.86 0.87
C HIS A 30 -7.62 -0.07 1.71
N HIS A 31 -6.45 -0.66 2.00
CA HIS A 31 -5.29 0.09 2.39
C HIS A 31 -5.13 1.13 1.29
N HIS A 32 -5.72 2.30 1.51
CA HIS A 32 -5.39 3.50 0.78
C HIS A 32 -3.96 3.75 1.20
N ARG A 33 -3.02 3.06 0.53
CA ARG A 33 -1.62 3.40 0.50
C ARG A 33 -1.70 4.88 0.20
N VAL A 34 -1.46 5.70 1.21
CA VAL A 34 -1.42 7.14 1.08
C VAL A 34 -0.20 7.34 0.19
N GLN A 35 -0.38 7.17 -1.12
CA GLN A 35 0.43 7.81 -2.12
C GLN A 35 0.07 9.27 -1.97
N ASN A 36 0.58 9.87 -0.89
CA ASN A 36 0.64 11.31 -0.80
C ASN A 36 1.35 11.69 -2.09
N LYS A 37 0.67 12.43 -2.96
CA LYS A 37 1.30 12.87 -4.20
C LYS A 37 2.53 13.75 -3.89
N ASP A 38 2.66 14.16 -2.63
CA ASP A 38 3.74 14.97 -2.06
C ASP A 38 4.82 14.18 -1.28
N CYS A 39 4.83 12.84 -1.24
CA CYS A 39 5.93 12.14 -0.55
C CYS A 39 7.28 12.40 -1.27
N HIS A 40 8.29 12.81 -0.51
CA HIS A 40 9.65 12.95 -0.96
C HIS A 40 10.17 11.63 -1.51
N ARG A 41 10.88 11.71 -2.64
CA ARG A 41 11.42 10.53 -3.32
C ARG A 41 12.91 10.47 -3.06
N CYS A 42 13.36 9.31 -2.61
CA CYS A 42 14.78 9.05 -2.41
C CYS A 42 15.49 9.03 -3.78
N PRO A 43 16.64 9.71 -3.91
CA PRO A 43 17.45 9.67 -5.12
C PRO A 43 18.15 8.31 -5.29
N PRO A 44 18.76 8.03 -6.46
CA PRO A 44 19.56 6.83 -6.64
C PRO A 44 20.70 6.74 -5.62
N GLY A 45 20.99 5.53 -5.14
CA GLY A 45 21.93 5.30 -4.04
C GLY A 45 21.30 5.44 -2.64
N PHE A 46 20.05 5.91 -2.57
CA PHE A 46 19.30 6.02 -1.32
C PHE A 46 18.00 5.19 -1.40
N GLY A 47 17.63 4.59 -0.28
CA GLY A 47 16.40 3.82 -0.12
C GLY A 47 15.55 4.36 1.02
N VAL A 48 14.27 4.02 1.01
CA VAL A 48 13.35 4.43 2.08
C VAL A 48 13.65 3.67 3.37
N GLU A 49 13.97 4.41 4.43
CA GLU A 49 14.07 3.90 5.79
C GLU A 49 12.75 4.04 6.54
N ARG A 50 12.10 5.21 6.39
CA ARG A 50 10.76 5.46 6.95
C ARG A 50 9.81 5.93 5.88
N HIS A 51 8.67 5.26 5.79
CA HIS A 51 7.61 5.66 4.87
C HIS A 51 7.00 6.99 5.30
N CYS A 52 6.65 7.81 4.31
CA CYS A 52 5.84 8.99 4.54
C CYS A 52 4.49 8.64 5.18
N SER A 53 4.00 9.56 6.00
CA SER A 53 2.66 9.51 6.59
C SER A 53 1.97 10.85 6.40
N ARG A 54 0.83 11.06 7.08
CA ARG A 54 0.19 12.39 7.11
C ARG A 54 0.97 13.44 7.92
N PHE A 55 1.89 13.00 8.78
CA PHE A 55 2.58 13.88 9.74
C PHE A 55 4.08 14.04 9.45
N HIS A 56 4.65 13.20 8.59
CA HIS A 56 6.07 13.23 8.26
C HIS A 56 6.29 12.74 6.83
N ASP A 57 7.36 13.24 6.22
CA ASP A 57 7.75 12.85 4.88
C ASP A 57 8.58 11.56 4.88
N THR A 58 8.92 11.06 3.69
CA THR A 58 9.78 9.90 3.51
C THR A 58 11.18 10.21 4.03
N GLU A 59 11.72 9.33 4.89
CA GLU A 59 13.11 9.40 5.33
C GLU A 59 13.95 8.45 4.48
N CYS A 60 15.02 8.99 3.89
CA CYS A 60 15.90 8.31 2.96
C CYS A 60 17.26 8.03 3.60
N GLY A 61 17.67 6.77 3.60
CA GLY A 61 18.99 6.33 4.05
C GLY A 61 19.90 5.95 2.88
N ALA A 62 21.20 6.16 3.04
CA ALA A 62 22.19 5.71 2.07
C ALA A 62 22.24 4.17 2.04
N CYS A 63 22.29 3.59 0.84
CA CYS A 63 22.38 2.14 0.73
C CYS A 63 23.73 1.64 1.24
N ALA A 64 23.71 0.55 2.00
CA ALA A 64 24.92 -0.16 2.40
C ALA A 64 25.70 -0.64 1.16
N ALA A 65 27.01 -0.91 1.31
CA ALA A 65 27.88 -1.30 0.21
C ALA A 65 27.45 -2.58 -0.54
N ASP A 66 26.57 -3.38 0.06
CA ASP A 66 26.00 -4.60 -0.49
C ASP A 66 24.54 -4.49 -0.89
N HIS A 67 24.04 -3.26 -0.98
CA HIS A 67 22.72 -2.92 -1.45
C HIS A 67 22.78 -1.83 -2.53
N TYR A 68 21.71 -1.73 -3.31
CA TYR A 68 21.57 -0.72 -4.36
C TYR A 68 20.16 -0.15 -4.45
N SER A 69 20.07 1.06 -5.02
CA SER A 69 18.81 1.71 -5.38
C SER A 69 18.98 2.52 -6.67
N SER A 70 18.40 2.03 -7.77
CA SER A 70 18.57 2.59 -9.13
C SER A 70 17.52 3.60 -9.54
N HIS A 71 16.42 3.69 -8.80
CA HIS A 71 15.26 4.48 -9.20
C HIS A 71 14.88 5.48 -8.13
N VAL A 72 14.56 6.69 -8.58
CA VAL A 72 13.99 7.71 -7.71
C VAL A 72 12.62 7.24 -7.21
N SER A 73 12.48 7.02 -5.90
CA SER A 73 11.22 6.47 -5.36
C SER A 73 10.94 6.90 -3.92
N ALA A 74 9.67 7.09 -3.58
CA ALA A 74 9.20 7.38 -2.22
C ALA A 74 8.85 6.11 -1.42
N TRP A 75 9.07 4.92 -1.99
CA TRP A 75 8.59 3.66 -1.39
C TRP A 75 9.54 2.48 -1.49
N ARG A 76 10.56 2.52 -2.35
CA ARG A 76 11.46 1.39 -2.52
C ARG A 76 12.61 1.49 -1.51
N PRO A 77 12.85 0.45 -0.70
CA PRO A 77 14.06 0.37 0.10
C PRO A 77 15.27 0.04 -0.78
N CYS A 78 16.45 0.02 -0.18
CA CYS A 78 17.64 -0.52 -0.82
C CYS A 78 17.47 -2.04 -1.04
N TYR A 79 17.88 -2.53 -2.20
CA TYR A 79 17.82 -3.95 -2.54
C TYR A 79 19.19 -4.60 -2.41
N PRO A 80 19.29 -5.85 -1.92
CA PRO A 80 20.57 -6.51 -1.79
C PRO A 80 21.17 -6.82 -3.17
N CYS A 81 22.48 -6.59 -3.33
CA CYS A 81 23.23 -6.84 -4.56
C CYS A 81 23.27 -8.34 -4.94
N SER A 82 22.91 -9.25 -4.04
CA SER A 82 22.70 -10.67 -4.37
C SER A 82 21.64 -10.87 -5.46
N ARG A 83 20.69 -9.94 -5.61
CA ARG A 83 19.70 -9.94 -6.71
C ARG A 83 20.33 -9.74 -8.09
N CYS A 84 21.52 -9.11 -8.14
CA CYS A 84 22.30 -8.96 -9.36
C CYS A 84 23.10 -10.22 -9.73
N GLY A 85 23.07 -11.28 -8.91
CA GLY A 85 23.93 -12.46 -9.10
C GLY A 85 25.28 -12.38 -8.36
N GLY A 86 25.53 -11.32 -7.59
CA GLY A 86 26.74 -11.18 -6.77
C GLY A 86 27.07 -9.74 -6.40
N ARG A 87 27.87 -9.53 -5.33
CA ARG A 87 28.30 -8.19 -4.89
C ARG A 87 29.18 -7.46 -5.90
N SER A 88 29.97 -8.21 -6.68
CA SER A 88 30.85 -7.69 -7.74
C SER A 88 30.10 -7.11 -8.94
N LEU A 89 28.81 -7.42 -9.07
CA LEU A 89 27.93 -6.93 -10.13
C LEU A 89 27.11 -5.71 -9.66
N CYS A 90 27.37 -5.18 -8.47
CA CYS A 90 26.80 -3.92 -8.01
C CYS A 90 27.78 -2.80 -8.36
N GLY A 91 27.32 -1.81 -9.14
CA GLY A 91 28.02 -0.54 -9.28
C GLY A 91 28.06 0.22 -7.95
N PRO A 92 28.54 1.48 -7.91
CA PRO A 92 28.66 2.26 -6.67
C PRO A 92 27.29 2.57 -6.04
N GLN A 93 26.69 1.58 -5.35
CA GLN A 93 25.43 1.61 -4.59
C GLN A 93 24.17 2.03 -5.38
N VAL A 94 24.27 2.24 -6.70
CA VAL A 94 23.16 2.75 -7.53
C VAL A 94 22.50 1.70 -8.41
N HIS A 95 23.20 0.70 -8.96
CA HIS A 95 22.57 -0.26 -9.88
C HIS A 95 23.35 -1.58 -9.98
N CYS A 96 22.68 -2.60 -10.53
CA CYS A 96 23.35 -3.80 -11.04
C CYS A 96 24.02 -3.49 -12.40
N GLN A 97 25.26 -3.93 -12.59
CA GLN A 97 26.05 -3.90 -13.82
C GLN A 97 25.74 -5.06 -14.75
#